data_AF-A0A7W4DYY0-F1
#
_entry.id   AF-A0A7W4DYY0-F1
#
_cell.length_a   1.000
_cell.length_b   1.000
_cell.length_c   1.000
_cell.angle_alpha   90.00
_cell.angle_beta   90.00
_cell.angle_gamma   90.00
#
_symmetry.space_group_name_H-M   'P 1'
#
loop_
_entity.id
_entity.type
_entity.pdbx_description
1 polymer ?
#
loop_
_entity_poly.entity_id
_entity_poly.type
_entity_poly.pdbx_seq_one_letter_code
_entity_poly.pdbx_strand_id
1 'polypeptide(L)'
;MSERRSSWVAFMLPFVLFFFGLYAFAGGEPEEQNRVDVRIEVRDAKGEMARVLLTLAQKGGKEVKTVGSNGYGLAFTSLLAGESYRVSQGKFKEFATIRVPLRAPNGYRVELQLPDERMGGKTASEGRGLVIFTYVDAQGRPKAGAELQCADGNGRVFRGITNARGIARVEVPLGAVYAFSVEGYPNFETHTFDAKPSLQTTEIRLEETAGNKRGLAQRSSRPPIATPSYSVYESAMQKSAPPMRNRRDSVTRAKQVVRQVVRQGQRVQYATPRRGVKPSPKVTKQVMNGVYLLRQALIEEEKENPKTMWSRMPVLSPLTRNSWDSVVLVVDVTCSMDPYVEEYLLWTTLARNERCLLGCVFFNDGDGRADSTKVLGAAGGVRHASPTLREMVDTLVKCVSYGCSGDAEENDVEALLYAQQQYPEAKSLVLIADNTSGVRDLEIADGILKPVHVLLCDGSSSPEPNADYVTIAYLTRGSVHLLSEDFQMGMHSDSGRLLRLGKWEYQYVKDRWKRKE
;
A
#
# COMPACT_ATOMS: atom_id res chain seq x y z
N MET A 1 79.17 33.10 -18.48
CA MET A 1 78.98 34.06 -17.37
C MET A 1 77.49 34.41 -17.30
N SER A 2 76.85 34.16 -16.14
CA SER A 2 75.72 34.88 -15.49
C SER A 2 74.46 35.27 -16.33
N GLU A 3 73.19 35.24 -15.90
CA GLU A 3 72.44 34.77 -14.73
C GLU A 3 70.91 34.90 -15.03
N ARG A 4 70.14 34.05 -14.33
CA ARG A 4 68.82 34.19 -13.65
C ARG A 4 67.75 35.27 -14.01
N ARG A 5 66.53 34.76 -14.21
CA ARG A 5 65.23 34.91 -13.46
C ARG A 5 64.88 36.23 -12.71
N SER A 6 63.62 36.71 -12.89
CA SER A 6 62.53 36.93 -11.87
C SER A 6 61.55 38.04 -12.34
N SER A 7 60.24 37.77 -12.50
CA SER A 7 59.09 37.90 -11.56
C SER A 7 58.86 39.30 -10.97
N TRP A 8 57.69 39.90 -11.27
CA TRP A 8 57.13 41.04 -10.54
C TRP A 8 55.68 40.79 -10.11
N VAL A 9 55.44 41.10 -8.84
CA VAL A 9 54.24 40.98 -8.01
C VAL A 9 53.54 42.35 -7.95
N ALA A 10 52.21 42.36 -7.80
CA ALA A 10 51.47 43.55 -7.36
C ALA A 10 50.62 43.21 -6.13
N PHE A 11 50.77 44.04 -5.09
CA PHE A 11 50.16 43.98 -3.76
C PHE A 11 49.58 45.38 -3.46
N MET A 12 48.39 45.49 -2.86
CA MET A 12 47.90 46.71 -2.21
C MET A 12 46.86 46.38 -1.13
N LEU A 13 47.13 46.85 0.09
CA LEU A 13 46.29 47.02 1.31
C LEU A 13 46.91 48.24 2.06
N PRO A 14 46.34 48.83 3.13
CA PRO A 14 44.93 49.12 3.48
C PRO A 14 44.72 50.53 4.11
N PHE A 15 43.49 50.87 4.50
CA PHE A 15 43.22 51.92 5.51
C PHE A 15 42.06 51.49 6.45
N VAL A 16 42.23 51.80 7.74
CA VAL A 16 41.38 51.46 8.89
C VAL A 16 40.62 52.71 9.36
N LEU A 17 39.37 52.58 9.87
CA LEU A 17 38.86 53.31 11.05
C LEU A 17 37.47 52.81 11.55
N PHE A 18 37.50 52.21 12.74
CA PHE A 18 36.63 52.25 13.94
C PHE A 18 35.08 52.13 13.98
N PHE A 19 34.66 51.40 15.03
CA PHE A 19 33.36 50.95 15.57
C PHE A 19 32.37 52.04 16.06
N PHE A 20 31.05 51.78 15.98
CA PHE A 20 30.15 51.38 17.11
C PHE A 20 28.73 51.02 16.62
N GLY A 21 28.06 50.11 17.34
CA GLY A 21 26.99 49.24 16.83
C GLY A 21 25.54 49.68 17.00
N LEU A 22 24.64 48.84 16.46
CA LEU A 22 23.22 48.75 16.81
C LEU A 22 22.64 47.44 16.25
N TYR A 23 22.26 46.54 17.17
CA TYR A 23 21.30 45.44 17.05
C TYR A 23 21.08 44.79 15.68
N ALA A 24 21.74 43.66 15.45
CA ALA A 24 21.30 42.68 14.47
C ALA A 24 20.18 41.81 15.07
N PHE A 25 18.97 41.96 14.55
CA PHE A 25 17.96 40.90 14.60
C PHE A 25 18.48 39.74 13.75
N ALA A 26 19.10 38.75 14.39
CA ALA A 26 19.39 37.47 13.77
C ALA A 26 18.07 36.68 13.64
N GLY A 27 17.38 36.85 12.52
CA GLY A 27 16.44 35.85 12.04
C GLY A 27 17.23 34.65 11.56
N GLY A 28 17.42 33.66 12.44
CA GLY A 28 18.04 32.39 12.06
C GLY A 28 17.21 31.68 10.99
N GLU A 29 17.85 31.26 9.91
CA GLU A 29 17.28 30.22 9.05
C GLU A 29 17.05 28.94 9.88
N PRO A 30 15.95 28.22 9.70
CA PRO A 30 15.68 27.02 10.48
C PRO A 30 16.73 25.95 10.14
N GLU A 31 17.43 25.45 11.16
CA GLU A 31 18.32 24.28 11.06
C GLU A 31 17.61 23.16 10.28
N GLU A 32 18.17 22.79 9.14
CA GLU A 32 17.76 21.60 8.41
C GLU A 32 18.15 20.38 9.26
N GLN A 33 17.23 19.93 10.12
CA GLN A 33 17.51 18.87 11.09
C GLN A 33 17.95 17.60 10.35
N ASN A 34 19.13 17.07 10.73
CA ASN A 34 19.72 15.90 10.11
C ASN A 34 18.78 14.68 10.22
N ARG A 35 18.54 14.01 9.10
CA ARG A 35 17.58 12.91 8.99
C ARG A 35 18.21 11.66 8.39
N VAL A 36 17.72 10.51 8.84
CA VAL A 36 18.15 9.17 8.40
C VAL A 36 16.97 8.49 7.70
N ASP A 37 17.22 7.92 6.52
CA ASP A 37 16.28 7.03 5.85
C ASP A 37 16.25 5.68 6.58
N VAL A 38 15.05 5.25 6.93
CA VAL A 38 14.77 4.05 7.73
C VAL A 38 13.92 3.09 6.91
N ARG A 39 14.42 1.86 6.76
CA ARG A 39 13.71 0.70 6.21
C ARG A 39 13.23 -0.16 7.36
N ILE A 40 11.93 -0.35 7.48
CA ILE A 40 11.28 -1.15 8.52
C ILE A 40 10.72 -2.41 7.87
N GLU A 41 11.21 -3.58 8.29
CA GLU A 41 10.64 -4.88 7.92
C GLU A 41 9.67 -5.32 9.02
N VAL A 42 8.42 -5.56 8.65
CA VAL A 42 7.32 -5.84 9.56
C VAL A 42 6.81 -7.25 9.31
N ARG A 43 6.85 -8.07 10.35
CA ARG A 43 6.31 -9.42 10.37
C ARG A 43 5.14 -9.52 11.33
N ASP A 44 4.21 -10.43 11.07
CA ASP A 44 3.14 -10.76 11.99
C ASP A 44 3.64 -11.63 13.17
N ALA A 45 2.74 -12.02 14.06
CA ALA A 45 3.08 -12.86 15.21
C ALA A 45 3.62 -14.26 14.82
N LYS A 46 3.32 -14.75 13.62
CA LYS A 46 3.80 -16.03 13.09
C LYS A 46 5.12 -15.90 12.34
N GLY A 47 5.60 -14.67 12.11
CA GLY A 47 6.83 -14.38 11.38
C GLY A 47 6.63 -14.16 9.88
N GLU A 48 5.39 -14.11 9.40
CA GLU A 48 5.04 -13.83 8.00
C GLU A 48 5.06 -12.32 7.73
N MET A 49 5.33 -11.88 6.49
CA MET A 49 5.39 -10.46 6.16
C MET A 49 4.02 -9.78 6.31
N ALA A 50 3.97 -8.62 6.95
CA ALA A 50 2.70 -7.98 7.33
C ALA A 50 2.50 -6.61 6.68
N ARG A 51 1.37 -6.44 5.96
CA ARG A 51 0.90 -5.15 5.43
C ARG A 51 0.07 -4.41 6.50
N VAL A 52 0.64 -3.39 7.14
CA VAL A 52 0.03 -2.69 8.27
C VAL A 52 0.34 -1.20 8.27
N LEU A 53 -0.48 -0.41 8.96
CA LEU A 53 -0.23 1.00 9.23
C LEU A 53 0.41 1.19 10.61
N LEU A 54 1.68 1.61 10.63
CA LEU A 54 2.43 1.94 11.85
C LEU A 54 2.32 3.43 12.17
N THR A 55 2.32 3.75 13.46
CA THR A 55 2.48 5.10 13.99
C THR A 55 3.77 5.20 14.78
N LEU A 56 4.64 6.13 14.39
CA LEU A 56 5.94 6.41 15.00
C LEU A 56 5.86 7.76 15.73
N ALA A 57 5.91 7.75 17.06
CA ALA A 57 5.85 8.96 17.87
C ALA A 57 7.19 9.22 18.57
N GLN A 58 7.80 10.38 18.32
CA GLN A 58 9.08 10.77 18.92
C GLN A 58 8.97 10.81 20.45
N LYS A 59 9.95 10.23 21.16
CA LYS A 59 10.04 10.31 22.63
C LYS A 59 10.45 11.73 23.03
N GLY A 60 9.60 12.40 23.81
CA GLY A 60 9.87 13.76 24.31
C GLY A 60 9.75 14.87 23.26
N GLY A 61 9.39 14.54 22.02
CA GLY A 61 9.22 15.50 20.93
C GLY A 61 7.77 15.61 20.43
N LYS A 62 7.58 16.40 19.36
CA LYS A 62 6.26 16.63 18.74
C LYS A 62 6.04 15.82 17.46
N GLU A 63 7.07 15.17 16.92
CA GLU A 63 6.91 14.43 15.67
C GLU A 63 6.09 13.15 15.87
N VAL A 64 5.01 13.02 15.10
CA VAL A 64 4.24 11.79 14.95
C VAL A 64 4.11 11.50 13.46
N LYS A 65 4.49 10.29 13.06
CA LYS A 65 4.52 9.89 11.65
C LYS A 65 3.80 8.58 11.45
N THR A 66 2.90 8.56 10.47
CA THR A 66 2.20 7.35 10.05
C THR A 66 2.91 6.77 8.83
N VAL A 67 3.26 5.48 8.87
CA VAL A 67 3.94 4.78 7.79
C VAL A 67 3.23 3.44 7.53
N GLY A 68 2.84 3.20 6.28
CA GLY A 68 2.32 1.90 5.86
C GLY A 68 3.46 0.98 5.43
N SER A 69 3.42 -0.29 5.86
CA SER A 69 4.19 -1.34 5.18
C SER A 69 3.42 -1.86 3.98
N ASN A 70 4.15 -2.29 2.96
CA ASN A 70 3.62 -2.85 1.73
C ASN A 70 3.34 -4.36 1.84
N GLY A 71 2.98 -5.00 0.73
CA GLY A 71 2.73 -6.45 0.66
C GLY A 71 3.95 -7.32 1.03
N TYR A 72 5.15 -6.73 1.09
CA TYR A 72 6.40 -7.37 1.47
C TYR A 72 6.75 -7.18 2.94
N GLY A 73 5.88 -6.54 3.72
CA GLY A 73 6.18 -6.12 5.07
C GLY A 73 7.18 -4.97 5.14
N LEU A 74 7.52 -4.31 4.04
CA LEU A 74 8.50 -3.22 4.02
C LEU A 74 7.79 -1.86 4.15
N ALA A 75 8.23 -1.07 5.12
CA ALA A 75 7.84 0.31 5.35
C ALA A 75 9.06 1.22 5.24
N PHE A 76 8.91 2.37 4.57
CA PHE A 76 10.00 3.30 4.33
C PHE A 76 9.68 4.69 4.87
N THR A 77 10.60 5.28 5.61
CA THR A 77 10.39 6.58 6.24
C THR A 77 11.71 7.27 6.57
N SER A 78 11.71 8.60 6.60
CA SER A 78 12.84 9.39 7.11
C SER A 78 12.55 9.91 8.53
N LEU A 79 13.46 9.69 9.48
CA LEU A 79 13.35 10.06 10.90
C LEU A 79 14.55 10.92 11.34
N LEU A 80 14.40 11.68 12.43
CA LEU A 80 15.47 12.52 12.97
C LEU A 80 16.63 11.67 13.51
N ALA A 81 17.85 12.05 13.13
CA ALA A 81 19.06 11.34 13.55
C ALA A 81 19.30 11.51 15.07
N GLY A 82 19.65 10.43 15.77
CA GLY A 82 19.88 10.43 17.22
C GLY A 82 18.61 10.35 18.08
N GLU A 83 17.43 10.43 17.48
CA GLU A 83 16.15 10.42 18.19
C GLU A 83 15.58 9.00 18.37
N SER A 84 14.63 8.87 19.31
CA SER A 84 13.92 7.61 19.56
C SER A 84 12.43 7.75 19.29
N TYR A 85 11.83 6.75 18.64
CA TYR A 85 10.42 6.75 18.26
C TYR A 85 9.70 5.53 18.84
N ARG A 86 8.57 5.75 19.52
CA ARG A 86 7.66 4.69 19.97
C ARG A 86 6.80 4.24 18.80
N VAL A 87 6.69 2.93 18.62
CA VAL A 87 5.92 2.30 17.54
C VAL A 87 4.58 1.82 18.07
N SER A 88 3.51 2.16 17.36
CA SER A 88 2.16 1.66 17.60
C SER A 88 1.54 1.13 16.32
N GLN A 89 0.67 0.14 16.41
CA GLN A 89 -0.09 -0.41 15.29
C GLN A 89 -1.48 -0.77 15.79
N GLY A 90 -2.53 -0.15 15.23
CA GLY A 90 -3.93 -0.45 15.60
C GLY A 90 -4.19 -0.51 17.11
N LYS A 91 -4.40 -1.73 17.63
CA LYS A 91 -4.68 -2.01 19.05
C LYS A 91 -3.44 -2.19 19.92
N PHE A 92 -2.25 -2.23 19.33
CA PHE A 92 -0.96 -2.37 20.00
C PHE A 92 -0.32 -0.98 20.16
N LYS A 93 -0.42 -0.44 21.38
CA LYS A 93 0.14 0.87 21.70
C LYS A 93 1.56 0.72 22.21
N GLU A 94 2.47 1.54 21.69
CA GLU A 94 3.85 1.71 22.15
C GLU A 94 4.62 0.39 22.36
N PHE A 95 4.41 -0.58 21.47
CA PHE A 95 4.88 -1.96 21.62
C PHE A 95 6.38 -2.14 21.33
N ALA A 96 7.02 -1.19 20.66
CA ALA A 96 8.45 -1.19 20.35
C ALA A 96 9.03 0.23 20.31
N THR A 97 10.36 0.35 20.38
CA THR A 97 11.09 1.62 20.17
C THR A 97 12.10 1.48 19.03
N ILE A 98 12.07 2.41 18.08
CA ILE A 98 13.13 2.58 17.08
C ILE A 98 14.11 3.64 17.61
N ARG A 99 15.40 3.29 17.69
CA ARG A 99 16.48 4.21 18.09
C ARG A 99 17.30 4.57 16.87
N VAL A 100 17.13 5.79 16.36
CA VAL A 100 17.75 6.21 15.10
C VAL A 100 19.21 6.60 15.37
N PRO A 101 20.19 6.03 14.65
CA PRO A 101 21.59 6.41 14.82
C PRO A 101 21.84 7.85 14.36
N LEU A 102 22.90 8.47 14.87
CA LEU A 102 23.33 9.81 14.43
C LEU A 102 23.77 9.85 12.96
N ARG A 103 24.26 8.73 12.43
CA ARG A 103 24.70 8.57 11.04
C ARG A 103 24.37 7.16 10.53
N ALA A 104 23.80 7.08 9.33
CA ALA A 104 23.55 5.83 8.63
C ALA A 104 23.64 6.06 7.11
N PRO A 105 24.86 6.01 6.53
CA PRO A 105 25.11 6.42 5.15
C PRO A 105 24.40 5.54 4.11
N ASN A 106 24.08 4.29 4.46
CA ASN A 106 23.34 3.35 3.60
C ASN A 106 21.89 3.15 4.09
N GLY A 107 21.35 4.12 4.84
CA GLY A 107 20.08 3.96 5.54
C GLY A 107 20.18 3.06 6.78
N TYR A 108 19.08 2.98 7.52
CA TYR A 108 18.97 2.23 8.77
C TYR A 108 17.88 1.17 8.68
N ARG A 109 18.25 -0.11 8.87
CA ARG A 109 17.32 -1.25 8.86
C ARG A 109 16.78 -1.50 10.27
N VAL A 110 15.47 -1.68 10.36
CA VAL A 110 14.74 -2.06 11.56
C VAL A 110 13.89 -3.28 11.25
N GLU A 111 13.91 -4.27 12.12
CA GLU A 111 13.00 -5.42 12.06
C GLU A 111 11.99 -5.31 13.20
N LEU A 112 10.71 -5.46 12.87
CA LEU A 112 9.61 -5.44 13.81
C LEU A 112 8.78 -6.70 13.64
N GLN A 113 8.47 -7.35 14.76
CA GLN A 113 7.48 -8.42 14.81
C GLN A 113 6.26 -7.93 15.59
N LEU A 114 5.08 -8.03 14.96
CA LEU A 114 3.83 -7.64 15.58
C LEU A 114 3.45 -8.63 16.70
N PRO A 115 2.82 -8.14 17.77
CA PRO A 115 2.27 -9.01 18.81
C PRO A 115 1.13 -9.88 18.24
N ASP A 116 0.82 -10.96 18.95
CA ASP A 116 -0.38 -11.76 18.65
C ASP A 116 -1.65 -10.91 18.74
N GLU A 117 -2.56 -11.03 17.76
CA GLU A 117 -3.81 -10.26 17.71
C GLU A 117 -4.67 -10.38 18.97
N ARG A 118 -4.60 -11.52 19.67
CA ARG A 118 -5.29 -11.74 20.95
C ARG A 118 -4.84 -10.76 22.04
N MET A 119 -3.66 -10.14 21.87
CA MET A 119 -3.09 -9.12 22.76
C MET A 119 -3.61 -7.71 22.46
N GLY A 120 -4.54 -7.53 21.51
CA GLY A 120 -5.08 -6.23 21.17
C GLY A 120 -5.68 -5.49 22.38
N GLY A 121 -5.16 -4.31 22.73
CA GLY A 121 -5.57 -3.57 23.93
C GLY A 121 -4.98 -4.11 25.24
N LYS A 122 -4.15 -5.15 25.17
CA LYS A 122 -3.49 -5.84 26.27
C LYS A 122 -1.97 -5.83 26.08
N THR A 123 -1.40 -4.80 25.46
CA THR A 123 0.06 -4.66 25.34
C THR A 123 0.64 -3.83 26.46
N ALA A 124 1.82 -4.23 26.93
CA ALA A 124 2.68 -3.44 27.79
C ALA A 124 3.62 -2.54 26.95
N SER A 125 4.20 -1.54 27.60
CA SER A 125 5.39 -0.84 27.06
C SER A 125 6.56 -1.81 26.83
N GLU A 126 7.40 -1.52 25.84
CA GLU A 126 8.61 -2.31 25.54
C GLU A 126 9.46 -2.61 26.79
N GLY A 127 9.76 -3.90 27.02
CA GLY A 127 10.56 -4.36 28.15
C GLY A 127 9.78 -4.50 29.46
N ARG A 128 8.45 -4.35 29.43
CA ARG A 128 7.57 -4.58 30.58
C ARG A 128 6.55 -5.69 30.29
N GLY A 129 6.13 -6.36 31.36
CA GLY A 129 4.96 -7.22 31.39
C GLY A 129 3.73 -6.42 31.85
N LEU A 130 2.57 -6.73 31.30
CA LEU A 130 1.30 -6.14 31.73
C LEU A 130 0.55 -7.14 32.62
N VAL A 131 0.12 -6.67 33.78
CA VAL A 131 -0.81 -7.37 34.66
C VAL A 131 -2.19 -6.76 34.46
N ILE A 132 -3.15 -7.57 34.03
CA ILE A 132 -4.57 -7.21 34.00
C ILE A 132 -5.25 -7.94 35.15
N PHE A 133 -5.52 -7.20 36.21
CA PHE A 133 -6.13 -7.75 37.41
C PHE A 133 -7.63 -7.47 37.42
N THR A 134 -8.43 -8.51 37.67
CA THR A 134 -9.88 -8.42 37.85
C THR A 134 -10.23 -8.83 39.27
N TYR A 135 -10.88 -7.94 40.01
CA TYR A 135 -11.33 -8.20 41.37
C TYR A 135 -12.85 -8.18 41.45
N VAL A 136 -13.42 -9.29 41.90
CA VAL A 136 -14.86 -9.43 42.14
C VAL A 136 -15.12 -9.87 43.58
N ASP A 137 -16.25 -9.41 44.12
CA ASP A 137 -16.76 -9.90 45.39
C ASP A 137 -17.29 -11.34 45.27
N ALA A 138 -17.72 -11.92 46.38
CA ALA A 138 -18.27 -13.27 46.45
C ALA A 138 -19.60 -13.46 45.68
N GLN A 139 -20.16 -12.39 45.12
CA GLN A 139 -21.34 -12.40 44.25
C GLN A 139 -20.97 -12.14 42.78
N GLY A 140 -19.68 -12.10 42.46
CA GLY A 140 -19.18 -11.79 41.12
C GLY A 140 -19.30 -10.32 40.73
N ARG A 141 -19.62 -9.41 41.66
CA ARG A 141 -19.72 -7.96 41.38
C ARG A 141 -18.35 -7.31 41.43
N PRO A 142 -18.05 -6.35 40.56
CA PRO A 142 -16.73 -5.75 40.52
C PRO A 142 -16.40 -4.91 41.76
N LYS A 143 -15.18 -5.06 42.29
CA LYS A 143 -14.64 -4.25 43.37
C LYS A 143 -13.84 -3.08 42.81
N ALA A 144 -14.42 -1.90 42.77
CA ALA A 144 -13.74 -0.67 42.35
C ALA A 144 -12.93 -0.04 43.50
N GLY A 145 -11.84 0.65 43.18
CA GLY A 145 -11.01 1.38 44.14
C GLY A 145 -10.04 0.52 44.95
N ALA A 146 -9.98 -0.79 44.69
CA ALA A 146 -9.02 -1.69 45.35
C ALA A 146 -7.62 -1.51 44.76
N GLU A 147 -6.62 -1.48 45.63
CA GLU A 147 -5.22 -1.36 45.23
C GLU A 147 -4.58 -2.74 45.09
N LEU A 148 -4.17 -3.09 43.87
CA LEU A 148 -3.28 -4.21 43.60
C LEU A 148 -1.82 -3.78 43.84
N GLN A 149 -1.10 -4.59 44.60
CA GLN A 149 0.35 -4.49 44.77
C GLN A 149 1.03 -5.67 44.07
N CYS A 150 2.00 -5.38 43.21
CA CYS A 150 2.85 -6.35 42.52
C CYS A 150 4.28 -6.18 43.06
N ALA A 151 4.73 -7.07 43.95
CA ALA A 151 6.05 -6.99 44.56
C ALA A 151 7.04 -7.94 43.86
N ASP A 152 8.21 -7.46 43.47
CA ASP A 152 9.29 -8.31 42.97
C ASP A 152 10.11 -8.93 44.13
N GLY A 153 10.95 -9.92 43.81
CA GLY A 153 11.85 -10.56 44.78
C GLY A 153 12.92 -9.63 45.39
N ASN A 154 13.06 -8.40 44.89
CA ASN A 154 14.00 -7.39 45.39
C ASN A 154 13.29 -6.33 46.26
N GLY A 155 12.00 -6.50 46.56
CA GLY A 155 11.21 -5.59 47.38
C GLY A 155 10.69 -4.34 46.64
N ARG A 156 10.81 -4.27 45.32
CA ARG A 156 10.18 -3.20 44.52
C ARG A 156 8.69 -3.51 44.37
N VAL A 157 7.85 -2.51 44.62
CA VAL A 157 6.40 -2.66 44.56
C VAL A 157 5.81 -1.76 43.48
N PHE A 158 5.05 -2.35 42.58
CA PHE A 158 4.27 -1.66 41.55
C PHE A 158 2.79 -1.71 41.95
N ARG A 159 2.03 -0.66 41.66
CA ARG A 159 0.65 -0.50 42.14
C ARG A 159 -0.32 -0.18 41.02
N GLY A 160 -1.57 -0.62 41.17
CA GLY A 160 -2.68 -0.24 40.31
C GLY A 160 -4.00 -0.25 41.05
N ILE A 161 -4.91 0.63 40.67
CA ILE A 161 -6.22 0.77 41.31
C ILE A 161 -7.30 0.21 40.36
N THR A 162 -8.20 -0.60 40.89
CA THR A 162 -9.31 -1.14 40.10
C THR A 162 -10.31 -0.05 39.75
N ASN A 163 -10.76 -0.04 38.49
CA ASN A 163 -11.77 0.90 38.01
C ASN A 163 -13.20 0.46 38.39
N ALA A 164 -14.22 1.17 37.90
CA ALA A 164 -15.64 0.84 38.12
C ALA A 164 -16.07 -0.57 37.66
N ARG A 165 -15.27 -1.23 36.81
CA ARG A 165 -15.45 -2.61 36.37
C ARG A 165 -14.60 -3.61 37.16
N GLY A 166 -13.96 -3.18 38.25
CA GLY A 166 -13.10 -4.02 39.08
C GLY A 166 -11.77 -4.39 38.41
N ILE A 167 -11.36 -3.66 37.38
CA ILE A 167 -10.16 -3.97 36.60
C ILE A 167 -9.04 -2.98 36.91
N ALA A 168 -7.86 -3.48 37.28
CA ALA A 168 -6.62 -2.72 37.37
C ALA A 168 -5.65 -3.16 36.28
N ARG A 169 -4.81 -2.23 35.81
CA ARG A 169 -3.71 -2.49 34.87
C ARG A 169 -2.41 -2.01 35.48
N VAL A 170 -1.42 -2.90 35.59
CA VAL A 170 -0.10 -2.57 36.15
C VAL A 170 0.97 -3.06 35.21
N GLU A 171 1.93 -2.19 34.85
CA GLU A 171 3.11 -2.59 34.09
C GLU A 171 4.28 -2.82 35.03
N VAL A 172 4.90 -4.00 34.90
CA VAL A 172 6.04 -4.43 35.71
C VAL A 172 7.24 -4.79 34.82
N PRO A 173 8.50 -4.61 35.25
CA PRO A 173 9.66 -5.04 34.47
C PRO A 173 9.67 -6.54 34.13
N LEU A 174 10.13 -6.89 32.93
CA LEU A 174 10.37 -8.28 32.53
C LEU A 174 11.59 -8.90 33.25
N GLY A 175 11.67 -10.23 33.25
CA GLY A 175 12.78 -11.00 33.82
C GLY A 175 12.71 -11.18 35.33
N ALA A 176 11.52 -11.07 35.92
CA ALA A 176 11.31 -11.16 37.36
C ALA A 176 10.02 -11.92 37.71
N VAL A 177 9.98 -12.44 38.94
CA VAL A 177 8.80 -13.04 39.56
C VAL A 177 8.13 -11.99 40.43
N TYR A 178 6.81 -11.88 40.31
CA TYR A 178 5.99 -10.96 41.09
C TYR A 178 5.00 -11.72 41.96
N ALA A 179 4.87 -11.29 43.21
CA ALA A 179 3.80 -11.68 44.11
C ALA A 179 2.72 -10.59 44.14
N PHE A 180 1.46 -11.02 44.05
CA PHE A 180 0.30 -10.13 43.99
C PHE A 180 -0.43 -10.10 45.32
N SER A 181 -0.75 -8.89 45.77
CA SER A 181 -1.50 -8.66 47.01
C SER A 181 -2.58 -7.62 46.79
N VAL A 182 -3.73 -7.81 47.44
CA VAL A 182 -4.70 -6.74 47.69
C VAL A 182 -5.01 -6.72 49.18
N GLU A 183 -5.66 -5.66 49.68
CA GLU A 183 -6.06 -5.58 51.09
C GLU A 183 -6.87 -6.82 51.51
N GLY A 184 -6.47 -7.47 52.60
CA GLY A 184 -7.08 -8.72 53.08
C GLY A 184 -6.60 -10.02 52.41
N TYR A 185 -5.85 -9.93 51.30
CA TYR A 185 -5.34 -11.09 50.56
C TYR A 185 -3.86 -10.89 50.19
N PRO A 186 -2.92 -11.13 51.12
CA PRO A 186 -1.49 -11.02 50.83
C PRO A 186 -1.01 -12.21 50.00
N ASN A 187 -0.16 -11.95 49.00
CA ASN A 187 0.52 -12.95 48.16
C ASN A 187 -0.42 -14.03 47.60
N PHE A 188 -1.61 -13.65 47.15
CA PHE A 188 -2.65 -14.59 46.73
C PHE A 188 -2.30 -15.33 45.43
N GLU A 189 -1.41 -14.75 44.60
CA GLU A 189 -0.92 -15.35 43.36
C GLU A 189 0.49 -14.86 43.06
N THR A 190 1.25 -15.62 42.27
CA THR A 190 2.54 -15.23 41.73
C THR A 190 2.59 -15.44 40.21
N HIS A 191 3.38 -14.63 39.51
CA HIS A 191 3.62 -14.79 38.08
C HIS A 191 5.04 -14.42 37.71
N THR A 192 5.63 -15.22 36.82
CA THR A 192 6.96 -14.98 36.25
C THR A 192 6.81 -14.32 34.89
N PHE A 193 7.40 -13.13 34.73
CA PHE A 193 7.60 -12.54 33.43
C PHE A 193 9.00 -12.88 32.93
N ASP A 194 9.10 -13.61 31.82
CA ASP A 194 10.39 -13.97 31.22
C ASP A 194 11.11 -12.74 30.68
N ALA A 195 12.44 -12.77 30.53
CA ALA A 195 13.19 -11.66 29.94
C ALA A 195 12.85 -11.42 28.46
N LYS A 196 12.34 -12.44 27.77
CA LYS A 196 11.87 -12.41 26.38
C LYS A 196 10.69 -13.37 26.22
N PRO A 197 9.73 -13.10 25.31
CA PRO A 197 9.65 -11.94 24.41
C PRO A 197 9.34 -10.64 25.16
N SER A 198 9.58 -9.48 24.52
CA SER A 198 9.48 -8.15 25.12
C SER A 198 8.06 -7.71 25.50
N LEU A 199 7.05 -8.49 25.12
CA LEU A 199 5.63 -8.23 25.36
C LEU A 199 5.01 -9.47 25.97
N GLN A 200 4.63 -9.37 27.23
CA GLN A 200 3.96 -10.43 27.97
C GLN A 200 2.80 -9.83 28.75
N THR A 201 1.72 -10.58 28.87
CA THR A 201 0.56 -10.17 29.68
C THR A 201 0.01 -11.34 30.42
N THR A 202 -0.29 -11.10 31.69
CA THR A 202 -1.01 -12.04 32.53
C THR A 202 -2.35 -11.45 32.93
N GLU A 203 -3.37 -12.30 32.93
CA GLU A 203 -4.70 -11.97 33.43
C GLU A 203 -4.92 -12.70 34.74
N ILE A 204 -5.12 -11.92 35.80
CA ILE A 204 -5.21 -12.40 37.16
C ILE A 204 -6.62 -12.08 37.66
N ARG A 205 -7.27 -13.06 38.28
CA ARG A 205 -8.62 -12.88 38.81
C ARG A 205 -8.69 -13.34 40.25
N LEU A 206 -9.11 -12.42 41.13
CA LEU A 206 -9.40 -12.71 42.53
C LEU A 206 -10.92 -12.63 42.76
N GLU A 207 -11.46 -13.65 43.41
CA GLU A 207 -12.86 -13.75 43.82
C GLU A 207 -12.91 -14.02 45.33
N GLU A 208 -13.63 -13.19 46.08
CA GLU A 208 -13.79 -13.38 47.53
C GLU A 208 -14.63 -14.64 47.83
N THR A 209 -14.26 -15.43 48.83
CA THR A 209 -15.06 -16.57 49.28
C THR A 209 -16.14 -16.15 50.29
N ALA A 210 -17.38 -16.64 50.10
CA ALA A 210 -18.55 -16.17 50.84
C ALA A 210 -18.62 -16.67 52.30
N GLY A 211 -18.46 -15.76 53.26
CA GLY A 211 -18.93 -15.89 54.65
C GLY A 211 -20.17 -15.04 54.94
N ASN A 212 -21.35 -15.67 54.87
CA ASN A 212 -22.63 -15.32 55.52
C ASN A 212 -23.16 -13.85 55.53
N LYS A 213 -24.09 -13.51 54.61
CA LYS A 213 -25.56 -13.33 54.89
C LYS A 213 -26.31 -12.59 53.74
N ARG A 214 -27.53 -13.12 53.54
CA ARG A 214 -28.65 -12.85 52.61
C ARG A 214 -29.08 -11.39 52.37
N GLY A 215 -29.66 -11.16 51.17
CA GLY A 215 -30.75 -10.19 50.91
C GLY A 215 -31.12 -10.05 49.42
N LEU A 216 -32.37 -10.38 49.05
CA LEU A 216 -32.93 -10.53 47.68
C LEU A 216 -33.48 -9.23 47.00
N ALA A 217 -33.61 -9.26 45.65
CA ALA A 217 -34.80 -8.94 44.79
C ALA A 217 -34.36 -8.30 43.43
N GLN A 218 -34.52 -8.90 42.22
CA GLN A 218 -35.67 -9.25 41.32
C GLN A 218 -35.80 -8.35 40.04
N ARG A 219 -35.74 -9.01 38.85
CA ARG A 219 -36.54 -8.86 37.57
C ARG A 219 -36.56 -7.51 36.77
N SER A 220 -36.78 -7.39 35.44
CA SER A 220 -37.06 -8.27 34.27
C SER A 220 -37.02 -7.51 32.90
N SER A 221 -36.97 -8.30 31.79
CA SER A 221 -37.63 -8.17 30.45
C SER A 221 -37.14 -7.25 29.28
N ARG A 222 -37.25 -7.80 28.05
CA ARG A 222 -36.89 -7.40 26.64
C ARG A 222 -38.22 -7.27 25.80
N PRO A 223 -38.27 -7.06 24.44
CA PRO A 223 -37.63 -6.19 23.40
C PRO A 223 -38.73 -5.55 22.43
N PRO A 224 -38.61 -5.38 21.08
CA PRO A 224 -37.69 -4.66 20.14
C PRO A 224 -38.40 -3.67 19.11
N ILE A 225 -37.63 -3.12 18.13
CA ILE A 225 -37.92 -2.89 16.67
C ILE A 225 -37.83 -1.44 16.07
N ALA A 226 -37.16 -1.39 14.90
CA ALA A 226 -37.26 -0.55 13.68
C ALA A 226 -36.51 0.80 13.49
N THR A 227 -35.85 0.86 12.32
CA THR A 227 -35.23 1.97 11.59
C THR A 227 -36.24 2.80 10.78
N PRO A 228 -35.86 4.03 10.35
CA PRO A 228 -36.01 4.38 8.93
C PRO A 228 -34.85 5.18 8.31
N SER A 229 -34.89 5.20 6.98
CA SER A 229 -34.04 5.75 5.91
C SER A 229 -34.11 7.27 5.66
N TYR A 230 -33.16 7.84 4.89
CA TYR A 230 -33.25 8.98 3.91
C TYR A 230 -31.85 9.12 3.24
N SER A 231 -31.55 9.69 2.07
CA SER A 231 -32.21 9.98 0.77
C SER A 231 -31.13 10.53 -0.19
N VAL A 232 -31.36 10.38 -1.49
CA VAL A 232 -30.52 10.79 -2.63
C VAL A 232 -30.57 12.31 -2.88
N TYR A 233 -29.49 12.91 -3.39
CA TYR A 233 -29.52 14.15 -4.15
C TYR A 233 -28.75 14.03 -5.48
N GLU A 234 -29.46 14.35 -6.56
CA GLU A 234 -28.97 14.61 -7.93
C GLU A 234 -28.25 15.97 -8.02
N SER A 235 -27.39 16.13 -9.04
CA SER A 235 -27.22 17.41 -9.73
C SER A 235 -26.64 17.30 -11.15
N ALA A 236 -27.45 17.81 -12.09
CA ALA A 236 -27.17 18.64 -13.26
C ALA A 236 -26.48 18.04 -14.52
N MET A 237 -27.30 18.01 -15.58
CA MET A 237 -27.06 17.66 -16.97
C MET A 237 -25.93 18.44 -17.66
N GLN A 238 -25.09 17.71 -18.40
CA GLN A 238 -24.36 18.22 -19.56
C GLN A 238 -25.08 17.77 -20.84
N LYS A 239 -25.12 18.66 -21.84
CA LYS A 239 -25.89 18.52 -23.09
C LYS A 239 -25.60 17.18 -23.77
N SER A 240 -26.65 16.39 -23.98
CA SER A 240 -26.58 15.02 -24.49
C SER A 240 -26.33 14.99 -26.00
N ALA A 241 -25.26 14.30 -26.41
CA ALA A 241 -25.27 13.56 -27.66
C ALA A 241 -26.48 12.59 -27.67
N PRO A 242 -27.02 12.17 -28.83
CA PRO A 242 -28.18 11.30 -28.88
C PRO A 242 -28.01 10.08 -27.96
N PRO A 243 -29.01 9.74 -27.12
CA PRO A 243 -28.87 8.70 -26.11
C PRO A 243 -28.64 7.35 -26.78
N MET A 244 -27.50 6.72 -26.50
CA MET A 244 -27.27 5.30 -26.79
C MET A 244 -28.04 4.52 -25.73
N ARG A 245 -29.24 4.05 -26.08
CA ARG A 245 -30.21 3.50 -25.12
C ARG A 245 -29.88 2.09 -24.66
N ASN A 246 -29.00 1.38 -25.36
CA ASN A 246 -28.60 0.02 -25.04
C ASN A 246 -27.16 -0.28 -25.48
N ARG A 247 -26.59 -1.38 -24.99
CA ARG A 247 -25.22 -1.83 -25.32
C ARG A 247 -24.98 -1.92 -26.83
N ARG A 248 -25.94 -2.38 -27.63
CA ARG A 248 -25.76 -2.52 -29.10
C ARG A 248 -25.56 -1.18 -29.80
N ASP A 249 -26.26 -0.15 -29.37
CA ASP A 249 -26.12 1.21 -29.90
C ASP A 249 -24.71 1.75 -29.61
N SER A 250 -24.23 1.56 -28.37
CA SER A 250 -22.88 1.93 -27.94
C SER A 250 -21.79 1.17 -28.73
N VAL A 251 -21.96 -0.15 -28.92
CA VAL A 251 -21.02 -0.98 -29.70
C VAL A 251 -20.94 -0.50 -31.15
N THR A 252 -22.11 -0.29 -31.79
CA THR A 252 -22.17 0.11 -33.20
C THR A 252 -21.45 1.44 -33.41
N ARG A 253 -21.71 2.41 -32.52
CA ARG A 253 -21.10 3.73 -32.61
C ARG A 253 -19.60 3.69 -32.34
N ALA A 254 -19.16 2.98 -31.31
CA ALA A 254 -17.75 2.85 -30.97
C ALA A 254 -16.95 2.21 -32.13
N LYS A 255 -17.48 1.12 -32.73
CA LYS A 255 -16.88 0.50 -33.92
C LYS A 255 -16.79 1.43 -35.11
N GLN A 256 -17.82 2.25 -35.37
CA GLN A 256 -17.78 3.24 -36.45
C GLN A 256 -16.67 4.27 -36.23
N VAL A 257 -16.55 4.79 -35.01
CA VAL A 257 -15.51 5.77 -34.65
C VAL A 257 -14.13 5.17 -34.84
N VAL A 258 -13.88 3.99 -34.25
CA VAL A 258 -12.61 3.27 -34.38
C VAL A 258 -12.27 3.03 -35.86
N ARG A 259 -13.20 2.50 -36.65
CA ARG A 259 -12.97 2.22 -38.08
C ARG A 259 -12.73 3.47 -38.91
N GLN A 260 -13.48 4.54 -38.65
CA GLN A 260 -13.30 5.81 -39.35
C GLN A 260 -11.92 6.39 -39.05
N VAL A 261 -11.50 6.37 -37.78
CA VAL A 261 -10.22 6.91 -37.35
C VAL A 261 -9.05 6.10 -37.87
N VAL A 262 -9.12 4.76 -37.83
CA VAL A 262 -8.13 3.85 -38.43
C VAL A 262 -7.98 4.15 -39.93
N ARG A 263 -9.09 4.34 -40.66
CA ARG A 263 -9.05 4.68 -42.09
C ARG A 263 -8.46 6.06 -42.37
N GLN A 264 -8.65 7.02 -41.47
CA GLN A 264 -8.25 8.41 -41.66
C GLN A 264 -6.88 8.74 -41.05
N GLY A 265 -6.25 7.80 -40.34
CA GLY A 265 -4.99 8.04 -39.61
C GLY A 265 -5.10 9.14 -38.55
N GLN A 266 -6.32 9.45 -38.11
CA GLN A 266 -6.59 10.55 -37.18
C GLN A 266 -6.47 10.11 -35.71
N ARG A 267 -6.51 11.06 -34.79
CA ARG A 267 -6.48 10.80 -33.34
C ARG A 267 -7.90 10.56 -32.82
N VAL A 268 -8.18 9.39 -32.22
CA VAL A 268 -9.42 9.14 -31.45
C VAL A 268 -9.38 9.99 -30.18
N GLN A 269 -10.38 10.84 -29.96
CA GLN A 269 -10.49 11.59 -28.70
C GLN A 269 -11.32 10.81 -27.69
N TYR A 270 -10.65 10.19 -26.72
CA TYR A 270 -11.28 9.61 -25.55
C TYR A 270 -11.61 10.70 -24.53
N ALA A 271 -12.85 10.72 -24.06
CA ALA A 271 -13.32 11.77 -23.16
C ALA A 271 -12.77 11.55 -21.76
N THR A 272 -11.80 12.37 -21.33
CA THR A 272 -11.48 12.50 -19.90
C THR A 272 -12.50 13.45 -19.26
N PRO A 273 -13.41 12.97 -18.39
CA PRO A 273 -14.34 13.86 -17.71
C PRO A 273 -13.57 14.87 -16.88
N ARG A 274 -13.88 16.16 -17.01
CA ARG A 274 -13.37 17.18 -16.09
C ARG A 274 -14.20 17.13 -14.81
N ARG A 275 -13.74 16.39 -13.80
CA ARG A 275 -14.27 16.57 -12.43
C ARG A 275 -13.69 17.86 -11.85
N GLY A 276 -14.48 18.53 -11.01
CA GLY A 276 -13.99 19.66 -10.22
C GLY A 276 -12.72 19.22 -9.48
N VAL A 277 -11.61 19.90 -9.74
CA VAL A 277 -10.31 19.57 -9.16
C VAL A 277 -10.43 19.75 -7.65
N LYS A 278 -10.67 18.66 -6.91
CA LYS A 278 -10.22 18.61 -5.52
C LYS A 278 -8.70 18.59 -5.60
N PRO A 279 -7.98 19.44 -4.85
CA PRO A 279 -6.53 19.45 -4.90
C PRO A 279 -6.04 18.02 -4.65
N SER A 280 -5.36 17.45 -5.64
CA SER A 280 -4.64 16.19 -5.47
C SER A 280 -3.76 16.36 -4.23
N PRO A 281 -3.70 15.39 -3.31
CA PRO A 281 -2.65 15.44 -2.30
C PRO A 281 -1.33 15.60 -3.07
N LYS A 282 -0.55 16.64 -2.74
CA LYS A 282 0.81 16.79 -3.29
C LYS A 282 1.44 15.42 -3.13
N VAL A 283 1.88 14.79 -4.22
CA VAL A 283 2.61 13.54 -4.15
C VAL A 283 3.69 13.74 -3.11
N THR A 284 3.49 13.12 -1.96
CA THR A 284 4.39 13.31 -0.84
C THR A 284 5.70 12.71 -1.31
N LYS A 285 6.80 13.45 -1.20
CA LYS A 285 8.18 12.98 -1.49
C LYS A 285 8.43 11.54 -0.96
N GLN A 286 7.67 11.13 0.06
CA GLN A 286 7.58 9.78 0.63
C GLN A 286 7.29 8.64 -0.37
N VAL A 287 6.39 8.78 -1.35
CA VAL A 287 6.09 7.67 -2.29
C VAL A 287 7.30 7.39 -3.18
N MET A 288 7.87 8.45 -3.75
CA MET A 288 9.11 8.38 -4.54
C MET A 288 10.28 7.83 -3.71
N ASN A 289 10.48 8.35 -2.50
CA ASN A 289 11.51 7.85 -1.60
C ASN A 289 11.30 6.36 -1.26
N GLY A 290 10.05 5.94 -1.03
CA GLY A 290 9.71 4.54 -0.79
C GLY A 290 10.07 3.64 -1.97
N VAL A 291 9.73 4.03 -3.20
CA VAL A 291 10.11 3.28 -4.42
C VAL A 291 11.63 3.22 -4.60
N TYR A 292 12.35 4.32 -4.36
CA TYR A 292 13.82 4.33 -4.44
C TYR A 292 14.48 3.47 -3.36
N LEU A 293 14.00 3.53 -2.12
CA LEU A 293 14.52 2.72 -1.03
C LEU A 293 14.18 1.24 -1.23
N LEU A 294 13.01 0.92 -1.80
CA LEU A 294 12.66 -0.44 -2.21
C LEU A 294 13.60 -0.93 -3.31
N ARG A 295 13.86 -0.12 -4.34
CA ARG A 295 14.84 -0.43 -5.39
C ARG A 295 16.23 -0.68 -4.81
N GLN A 296 16.69 0.17 -3.88
CA GLN A 296 17.98 -0.02 -3.22
C GLN A 296 18.02 -1.30 -2.39
N ALA A 297 16.98 -1.55 -1.59
CA ALA A 297 16.86 -2.76 -0.79
C ALA A 297 16.92 -4.03 -1.66
N LEU A 298 16.32 -4.01 -2.85
CA LEU A 298 16.38 -5.12 -3.79
C LEU A 298 17.76 -5.26 -4.43
N ILE A 299 18.42 -4.17 -4.82
CA ILE A 299 19.79 -4.24 -5.34
C ILE A 299 20.75 -4.79 -4.28
N GLU A 300 20.54 -4.47 -3.00
CA GLU A 300 21.32 -5.01 -1.89
C GLU A 300 21.04 -6.49 -1.66
N GLU A 301 19.77 -6.85 -1.54
CA GLU A 301 19.36 -8.22 -1.26
C GLU A 301 19.62 -9.15 -2.47
N GLU A 302 19.69 -8.65 -3.71
CA GLU A 302 20.08 -9.44 -4.89
C GLU A 302 21.56 -9.82 -4.81
N LYS A 303 22.41 -8.94 -4.28
CA LYS A 303 23.83 -9.23 -4.04
C LYS A 303 24.00 -10.30 -2.96
N GLU A 304 23.12 -10.32 -1.97
CA GLU A 304 23.18 -11.26 -0.85
C GLU A 304 22.48 -12.60 -1.15
N ASN A 305 21.33 -12.59 -1.84
CA ASN A 305 20.41 -13.70 -2.03
C ASN A 305 19.75 -13.71 -3.44
N PRO A 306 20.52 -13.96 -4.52
CA PRO A 306 20.06 -13.74 -5.91
C PRO A 306 18.88 -14.62 -6.37
N LYS A 307 18.62 -15.78 -5.72
CA LYS A 307 17.61 -16.76 -6.17
C LYS A 307 16.25 -16.66 -5.46
N THR A 308 16.20 -16.13 -4.25
CA THR A 308 15.01 -16.18 -3.36
C THR A 308 14.14 -14.93 -3.41
N MET A 309 14.64 -13.84 -3.99
CA MET A 309 13.97 -12.54 -4.00
C MET A 309 12.84 -12.45 -5.03
N TRP A 310 13.11 -12.85 -6.27
CA TRP A 310 12.19 -12.63 -7.39
C TRP A 310 10.88 -13.40 -7.26
N SER A 311 10.89 -14.54 -6.56
CA SER A 311 9.68 -15.31 -6.28
C SER A 311 8.72 -14.61 -5.33
N ARG A 312 9.20 -13.61 -4.58
CA ARG A 312 8.37 -12.82 -3.68
C ARG A 312 7.70 -11.65 -4.39
N MET A 313 8.23 -11.20 -5.54
CA MET A 313 7.72 -10.07 -6.34
C MET A 313 6.97 -10.55 -7.59
N PRO A 314 5.70 -10.93 -7.45
CA PRO A 314 5.00 -11.71 -8.46
C PRO A 314 4.72 -10.97 -9.76
N VAL A 315 4.59 -9.64 -9.76
CA VAL A 315 4.43 -8.80 -10.95
C VAL A 315 5.77 -8.35 -11.49
N LEU A 316 6.74 -8.05 -10.61
CA LEU A 316 8.07 -7.66 -11.06
C LEU A 316 8.76 -8.79 -11.83
N SER A 317 8.61 -10.04 -11.38
CA SER A 317 9.20 -11.22 -12.01
C SER A 317 8.84 -11.38 -13.51
N PRO A 318 7.56 -11.40 -13.92
CA PRO A 318 7.19 -11.43 -15.34
C PRO A 318 7.69 -10.21 -16.11
N LEU A 319 7.65 -9.02 -15.51
CA LEU A 319 8.12 -7.79 -16.16
C LEU A 319 9.66 -7.77 -16.36
N THR A 320 10.45 -8.44 -15.51
CA THR A 320 11.91 -8.49 -15.65
C THR A 320 12.40 -9.68 -16.48
N ARG A 321 11.70 -10.82 -16.45
CA ARG A 321 12.08 -12.01 -17.24
C ARG A 321 11.67 -11.92 -18.71
N ASN A 322 10.72 -11.03 -19.04
CA ASN A 322 10.30 -10.74 -20.40
C ASN A 322 10.84 -9.37 -20.84
N SER A 323 11.52 -9.31 -21.97
CA SER A 323 12.00 -8.05 -22.56
C SER A 323 11.17 -7.69 -23.77
N TRP A 324 10.49 -6.53 -23.71
CA TRP A 324 9.77 -5.96 -24.85
C TRP A 324 10.39 -4.63 -25.25
N ASP A 325 10.63 -4.44 -26.54
CA ASP A 325 11.29 -3.24 -27.07
C ASP A 325 10.27 -2.15 -27.40
N SER A 326 10.58 -0.90 -27.03
CA SER A 326 9.80 0.29 -27.38
C SER A 326 8.31 0.14 -27.03
N VAL A 327 8.01 -0.16 -25.77
CA VAL A 327 6.68 -0.44 -25.24
C VAL A 327 6.08 0.71 -24.45
N VAL A 328 4.76 0.65 -24.33
CA VAL A 328 3.97 1.45 -23.40
C VAL A 328 3.33 0.51 -22.40
N LEU A 329 3.47 0.84 -21.11
CA LEU A 329 2.69 0.17 -20.08
C LEU A 329 1.27 0.72 -20.07
N VAL A 330 0.28 -0.15 -20.12
CA VAL A 330 -1.13 0.16 -19.92
C VAL A 330 -1.56 -0.57 -18.66
N VAL A 331 -1.90 0.16 -17.60
CA VAL A 331 -2.02 -0.40 -16.25
C VAL A 331 -3.39 -0.08 -15.68
N ASP A 332 -4.10 -1.14 -15.32
CA ASP A 332 -5.28 -1.10 -14.48
C ASP A 332 -4.89 -0.59 -13.08
N VAL A 333 -5.59 0.43 -12.61
CA VAL A 333 -5.42 1.02 -11.28
C VAL A 333 -6.75 1.08 -10.51
N THR A 334 -7.64 0.13 -10.78
CA THR A 334 -8.80 -0.15 -9.93
C THR A 334 -8.36 -0.70 -8.57
N CYS A 335 -9.31 -0.78 -7.64
CA CYS A 335 -8.99 -1.09 -6.24
C CYS A 335 -8.43 -2.51 -6.03
N SER A 336 -8.72 -3.47 -6.91
CA SER A 336 -8.15 -4.82 -6.83
C SER A 336 -6.66 -4.84 -7.18
N MET A 337 -6.19 -3.84 -7.93
CA MET A 337 -4.78 -3.70 -8.32
C MET A 337 -3.90 -3.04 -7.25
N ASP A 338 -4.48 -2.49 -6.18
CA ASP A 338 -3.79 -1.87 -5.03
C ASP A 338 -2.61 -2.69 -4.47
N PRO A 339 -2.65 -4.03 -4.38
CA PRO A 339 -1.52 -4.84 -3.90
C PRO A 339 -0.28 -4.79 -4.80
N TYR A 340 -0.45 -4.52 -6.10
CA TYR A 340 0.60 -4.64 -7.12
C TYR A 340 1.23 -3.30 -7.51
N VAL A 341 0.67 -2.19 -7.00
CA VAL A 341 1.04 -0.81 -7.36
C VAL A 341 2.54 -0.56 -7.30
N GLU A 342 3.16 -1.02 -6.23
CA GLU A 342 4.56 -0.77 -5.97
C GLU A 342 5.48 -1.54 -6.93
N GLU A 343 5.07 -2.70 -7.42
CA GLU A 343 5.90 -3.56 -8.27
C GLU A 343 6.03 -3.03 -9.68
N TYR A 344 4.93 -2.61 -10.31
CA TYR A 344 5.04 -2.03 -11.65
C TYR A 344 5.68 -0.63 -11.61
N LEU A 345 5.49 0.16 -10.54
CA LEU A 345 6.24 1.40 -10.33
C LEU A 345 7.74 1.12 -10.20
N LEU A 346 8.10 0.14 -9.38
CA LEU A 346 9.48 -0.29 -9.19
C LEU A 346 10.08 -0.78 -10.52
N TRP A 347 9.35 -1.56 -11.31
CA TRP A 347 9.80 -2.00 -12.63
C TRP A 347 10.19 -0.82 -13.52
N THR A 348 9.41 0.28 -13.54
CA THR A 348 9.77 1.47 -14.33
C THR A 348 11.13 2.08 -13.94
N THR A 349 11.59 1.87 -12.70
CA THR A 349 12.90 2.33 -12.22
C THR A 349 14.05 1.39 -12.59
N LEU A 350 13.74 0.12 -12.87
CA LEU A 350 14.69 -0.88 -13.35
C LEU A 350 14.79 -0.83 -14.87
N ALA A 351 13.65 -0.82 -15.55
CA ALA A 351 13.50 -0.75 -17.01
C ALA A 351 14.05 0.55 -17.60
N ARG A 352 14.16 1.63 -16.81
CA ARG A 352 14.76 2.91 -17.23
C ARG A 352 16.23 2.84 -17.66
N ASN A 353 16.95 1.77 -17.31
CA ASN A 353 18.31 1.54 -17.82
C ASN A 353 18.31 0.91 -19.23
N GLU A 354 17.16 0.52 -19.76
CA GLU A 354 17.01 -0.06 -21.09
C GLU A 354 16.10 0.83 -21.94
N ARG A 355 16.42 0.97 -23.24
CA ARG A 355 15.79 1.92 -24.19
C ARG A 355 14.33 1.56 -24.56
N CYS A 356 13.62 0.87 -23.67
CA CYS A 356 12.44 0.09 -23.98
C CYS A 356 11.12 0.73 -23.54
N LEU A 357 11.08 1.60 -22.52
CA LEU A 357 9.83 2.18 -22.01
C LEU A 357 9.58 3.59 -22.55
N LEU A 358 8.53 3.77 -23.34
CA LEU A 358 8.15 5.05 -23.96
C LEU A 358 7.25 5.90 -23.07
N GLY A 359 6.46 5.26 -22.19
CA GLY A 359 5.55 5.92 -21.27
C GLY A 359 4.56 4.95 -20.63
N CYS A 360 3.64 5.50 -19.86
CA CYS A 360 2.55 4.73 -19.23
C CYS A 360 1.19 5.33 -19.54
N VAL A 361 0.17 4.48 -19.52
CA VAL A 361 -1.25 4.81 -19.50
C VAL A 361 -1.88 4.09 -18.30
N PHE A 362 -2.59 4.83 -17.45
CA PHE A 362 -3.33 4.30 -16.31
C PHE A 362 -4.82 4.46 -16.56
N PHE A 363 -5.64 3.47 -16.15
CA PHE A 363 -7.09 3.55 -16.24
C PHE A 363 -7.75 3.01 -14.95
N ASN A 364 -8.90 3.58 -14.58
CA ASN A 364 -9.62 3.27 -13.34
C ASN A 364 -11.10 2.95 -13.58
N ASP A 365 -11.44 2.51 -14.79
CA ASP A 365 -12.82 2.22 -15.21
C ASP A 365 -13.78 3.41 -15.04
N GLY A 366 -13.30 4.59 -15.45
CA GLY A 366 -14.18 5.73 -15.71
C GLY A 366 -14.45 6.67 -14.55
N ASP A 367 -13.44 6.91 -13.70
CA ASP A 367 -13.42 7.93 -12.63
C ASP A 367 -14.58 7.75 -11.61
N GLY A 368 -14.94 6.50 -11.30
CA GLY A 368 -16.00 6.17 -10.36
C GLY A 368 -17.41 6.57 -10.83
N ARG A 369 -17.64 6.63 -12.16
CA ARG A 369 -18.97 6.81 -12.74
C ARG A 369 -19.80 5.52 -12.63
N ALA A 370 -21.11 5.66 -12.52
CA ALA A 370 -22.02 4.51 -12.53
C ALA A 370 -22.07 3.85 -13.93
N ASP A 371 -22.24 2.53 -13.98
CA ASP A 371 -22.25 1.71 -15.21
C ASP A 371 -23.20 2.26 -16.26
N SER A 372 -24.39 2.69 -15.85
CA SER A 372 -25.44 3.20 -16.73
C SER A 372 -25.02 4.44 -17.51
N THR A 373 -23.98 5.13 -17.06
CA THR A 373 -23.43 6.34 -17.70
C THR A 373 -22.17 6.05 -18.52
N LYS A 374 -21.63 4.83 -18.44
CA LYS A 374 -20.44 4.41 -19.17
C LYS A 374 -20.82 4.05 -20.60
N VAL A 375 -20.13 4.68 -21.54
CA VAL A 375 -20.29 4.43 -22.97
C VAL A 375 -19.05 3.68 -23.43
N LEU A 376 -19.25 2.63 -24.24
CA LEU A 376 -18.14 1.88 -24.84
C LEU A 376 -17.20 2.79 -25.62
N GLY A 377 -15.90 2.73 -25.29
CA GLY A 377 -14.87 3.60 -25.87
C GLY A 377 -14.95 5.07 -25.43
N ALA A 378 -15.74 5.39 -24.40
CA ALA A 378 -15.83 6.70 -23.77
C ALA A 378 -16.20 6.59 -22.28
N ALA A 379 -15.77 5.51 -21.63
CA ALA A 379 -15.87 5.30 -20.20
C ALA A 379 -14.87 6.20 -19.45
N GLY A 380 -13.86 6.77 -20.10
CA GLY A 380 -12.98 7.76 -19.49
C GLY A 380 -12.08 7.16 -18.41
N GLY A 381 -11.59 7.96 -17.47
CA GLY A 381 -10.67 7.43 -16.45
C GLY A 381 -9.25 7.12 -16.97
N VAL A 382 -8.97 7.32 -18.26
CA VAL A 382 -7.67 7.07 -18.88
C VAL A 382 -6.75 8.28 -18.73
N ARG A 383 -5.52 8.07 -18.29
CA ARG A 383 -4.48 9.11 -18.10
C ARG A 383 -3.12 8.59 -18.58
N HIS A 384 -2.26 9.45 -19.12
CA HIS A 384 -0.91 9.06 -19.52
C HIS A 384 0.16 9.86 -18.81
N ALA A 385 1.34 9.28 -18.73
CA ALA A 385 2.55 9.89 -18.23
C ALA A 385 3.73 9.56 -19.15
N SER A 386 4.62 10.54 -19.35
CA SER A 386 5.93 10.30 -19.93
C SER A 386 6.71 9.23 -19.13
N PRO A 387 7.85 8.73 -19.64
CA PRO A 387 8.57 7.65 -18.97
C PRO A 387 9.30 8.11 -17.70
N THR A 388 9.02 9.31 -17.17
CA THR A 388 9.62 9.83 -15.93
C THR A 388 8.90 9.31 -14.70
N LEU A 389 9.66 8.72 -13.78
CA LEU A 389 9.11 8.14 -12.54
C LEU A 389 8.26 9.17 -11.78
N ARG A 390 8.70 10.43 -11.73
CA ARG A 390 7.93 11.52 -11.11
C ARG A 390 6.55 11.67 -11.77
N GLU A 391 6.50 11.82 -13.08
CA GLU A 391 5.25 12.02 -13.81
C GLU A 391 4.35 10.78 -13.77
N MET A 392 4.95 9.57 -13.82
CA MET A 392 4.25 8.30 -13.65
C MET A 392 3.57 8.21 -12.29
N VAL A 393 4.30 8.48 -11.20
CA VAL A 393 3.74 8.47 -9.84
C VAL A 393 2.68 9.55 -9.68
N ASP A 394 2.93 10.77 -10.16
CA ASP A 394 1.95 11.86 -10.11
C ASP A 394 0.66 11.49 -10.86
N THR A 395 0.78 10.87 -12.03
CA THR A 395 -0.36 10.46 -12.86
C THR A 395 -1.10 9.28 -12.27
N LEU A 396 -0.38 8.29 -11.74
CA LEU A 396 -0.95 7.13 -11.05
C LEU A 396 -1.76 7.57 -9.83
N VAL A 397 -1.16 8.33 -8.91
CA VAL A 397 -1.82 8.83 -7.69
C VAL A 397 -3.05 9.64 -8.08
N LYS A 398 -2.92 10.48 -9.12
CA LYS A 398 -4.06 11.22 -9.66
C LYS A 398 -5.13 10.28 -10.19
N CYS A 399 -4.80 9.23 -10.93
CA CYS A 399 -5.76 8.26 -11.48
C CYS A 399 -6.53 7.54 -10.37
N VAL A 400 -5.81 6.99 -9.39
CA VAL A 400 -6.39 6.31 -8.21
C VAL A 400 -7.30 7.25 -7.40
N SER A 401 -6.94 8.54 -7.29
CA SER A 401 -7.72 9.51 -6.50
C SER A 401 -9.14 9.78 -7.01
N TYR A 402 -9.45 9.43 -8.26
CA TYR A 402 -10.82 9.54 -8.78
C TYR A 402 -11.73 8.37 -8.36
N GLY A 403 -11.16 7.36 -7.70
CA GLY A 403 -11.83 6.15 -7.23
C GLY A 403 -11.95 5.08 -8.30
N CYS A 404 -12.14 3.85 -7.85
CA CYS A 404 -12.60 2.74 -8.68
C CYS A 404 -14.13 2.72 -8.73
N SER A 405 -14.71 2.25 -9.84
CA SER A 405 -16.11 1.82 -9.88
C SER A 405 -16.27 0.50 -9.11
N GLY A 406 -17.47 0.23 -8.61
CA GLY A 406 -17.79 -1.05 -7.94
C GLY A 406 -18.15 -2.16 -8.94
N ASP A 407 -17.66 -2.07 -10.16
CA ASP A 407 -18.10 -2.87 -11.30
C ASP A 407 -17.15 -4.05 -11.48
N ALA A 408 -17.66 -5.17 -11.98
CA ALA A 408 -16.84 -6.36 -12.24
C ALA A 408 -16.17 -6.35 -13.63
N GLU A 409 -16.56 -5.43 -14.53
CA GLU A 409 -15.98 -5.32 -15.88
C GLU A 409 -15.35 -3.93 -16.11
N GLU A 410 -14.18 -3.89 -16.74
CA GLU A 410 -13.34 -2.69 -16.85
C GLU A 410 -13.16 -2.17 -18.29
N ASN A 411 -12.52 -1.00 -18.46
CA ASN A 411 -12.36 -0.31 -19.75
C ASN A 411 -10.97 -0.44 -20.38
N ASP A 412 -10.44 -1.67 -20.40
CA ASP A 412 -9.11 -2.01 -20.87
C ASP A 412 -8.86 -1.63 -22.33
N VAL A 413 -9.82 -1.90 -23.22
CA VAL A 413 -9.62 -1.68 -24.65
C VAL A 413 -9.60 -0.20 -24.98
N GLU A 414 -10.41 0.62 -24.30
CA GLU A 414 -10.33 2.08 -24.36
C GLU A 414 -8.92 2.58 -24.02
N ALA A 415 -8.34 2.05 -22.93
CA ALA A 415 -7.00 2.41 -22.49
C ALA A 415 -5.91 1.97 -23.49
N LEU A 416 -6.03 0.76 -24.05
CA LEU A 416 -5.10 0.23 -25.07
C LEU A 416 -5.14 1.07 -26.36
N LEU A 417 -6.33 1.40 -26.85
CA LEU A 417 -6.48 2.22 -28.05
C LEU A 417 -5.96 3.65 -27.80
N TYR A 418 -6.20 4.20 -26.61
CA TYR A 418 -5.61 5.48 -26.18
C TYR A 418 -4.07 5.40 -26.20
N ALA A 419 -3.48 4.35 -25.64
CA ALA A 419 -2.04 4.15 -25.60
C ALA A 419 -1.42 4.05 -27.00
N GLN A 420 -2.00 3.22 -27.87
CA GLN A 420 -1.58 3.07 -29.27
C GLN A 420 -1.52 4.42 -30.01
N GLN A 421 -2.43 5.32 -29.70
CA GLN A 421 -2.52 6.62 -30.34
C GLN A 421 -1.58 7.66 -29.74
N GLN A 422 -1.42 7.67 -28.41
CA GLN A 422 -0.50 8.60 -27.77
C GLN A 422 0.96 8.29 -28.10
N TYR A 423 1.26 7.00 -28.28
CA TYR A 423 2.61 6.51 -28.56
C TYR A 423 2.60 5.73 -29.90
N PRO A 424 2.43 6.42 -31.04
CA PRO A 424 2.43 5.78 -32.35
C PRO A 424 3.74 5.04 -32.66
N GLU A 425 4.85 5.45 -32.07
CA GLU A 425 6.19 4.85 -32.17
C GLU A 425 6.35 3.55 -31.38
N ALA A 426 5.41 3.21 -30.49
CA ALA A 426 5.47 1.99 -29.71
C ALA A 426 5.41 0.74 -30.60
N LYS A 427 6.25 -0.26 -30.38
CA LYS A 427 6.21 -1.52 -31.13
C LYS A 427 5.14 -2.47 -30.60
N SER A 428 4.92 -2.47 -29.29
CA SER A 428 3.86 -3.23 -28.62
C SER A 428 3.37 -2.51 -27.36
N LEU A 429 2.28 -3.01 -26.79
CA LEU A 429 1.69 -2.55 -25.54
C LEU A 429 1.78 -3.67 -24.50
N VAL A 430 1.99 -3.32 -23.24
CA VAL A 430 1.96 -4.26 -22.13
C VAL A 430 0.78 -3.90 -21.24
N LEU A 431 -0.26 -4.72 -21.24
CA LEU A 431 -1.43 -4.55 -20.38
C LEU A 431 -1.18 -5.24 -19.04
N ILE A 432 -1.27 -4.53 -17.92
CA ILE A 432 -1.25 -5.10 -16.57
C ILE A 432 -2.66 -4.95 -15.99
N ALA A 433 -3.33 -6.08 -15.71
CA ALA A 433 -4.74 -6.08 -15.33
C ALA A 433 -5.10 -7.17 -14.31
N ASP A 434 -6.20 -6.96 -13.58
CA ASP A 434 -6.77 -7.97 -12.69
C ASP A 434 -7.33 -9.16 -13.48
N ASN A 435 -6.91 -10.37 -13.11
CA ASN A 435 -7.40 -11.59 -13.74
C ASN A 435 -8.88 -11.88 -13.41
N THR A 436 -9.43 -11.29 -12.35
CA THR A 436 -10.78 -11.58 -11.86
C THR A 436 -11.86 -10.69 -12.49
N SER A 437 -11.49 -9.53 -13.02
CA SER A 437 -12.38 -8.60 -13.74
C SER A 437 -12.54 -8.98 -15.22
N GLY A 438 -13.74 -8.83 -15.77
CA GLY A 438 -14.00 -8.96 -17.21
C GLY A 438 -13.66 -7.69 -17.98
N VAL A 439 -13.64 -7.75 -19.32
CA VAL A 439 -13.35 -6.57 -20.15
C VAL A 439 -14.64 -6.06 -20.80
N ARG A 440 -15.14 -4.91 -20.32
CA ARG A 440 -16.42 -4.33 -20.74
C ARG A 440 -16.44 -4.01 -22.23
N ASP A 441 -15.32 -3.49 -22.72
CA ASP A 441 -15.16 -2.93 -24.05
C ASP A 441 -14.41 -3.83 -25.03
N LEU A 442 -14.40 -5.14 -24.75
CA LEU A 442 -13.82 -6.14 -25.65
C LEU A 442 -14.41 -6.11 -27.06
N GLU A 443 -15.66 -5.64 -27.22
CA GLU A 443 -16.27 -5.47 -28.54
C GLU A 443 -15.46 -4.61 -29.52
N ILE A 444 -14.63 -3.69 -29.05
CA ILE A 444 -13.87 -2.74 -29.88
C ILE A 444 -12.38 -3.09 -29.99
N ALA A 445 -11.99 -4.30 -29.56
CA ALA A 445 -10.60 -4.76 -29.61
C ALA A 445 -10.06 -4.92 -31.05
N ASP A 446 -10.94 -5.00 -32.06
CA ASP A 446 -10.57 -5.03 -33.48
C ASP A 446 -9.85 -3.76 -33.96
N GLY A 447 -9.91 -2.67 -33.18
CA GLY A 447 -9.15 -1.43 -33.43
C GLY A 447 -7.69 -1.46 -33.00
N ILE A 448 -7.28 -2.46 -32.22
CA ILE A 448 -5.90 -2.55 -31.71
C ILE A 448 -5.03 -3.17 -32.80
N LEU A 449 -4.03 -2.41 -33.24
CA LEU A 449 -3.14 -2.76 -34.34
C LEU A 449 -1.75 -3.18 -33.85
N LYS A 450 -1.38 -2.80 -32.62
CA LYS A 450 -0.12 -3.16 -31.98
C LYS A 450 -0.29 -4.45 -31.16
N PRO A 451 0.71 -5.35 -31.10
CA PRO A 451 0.68 -6.49 -30.19
C PRO A 451 0.45 -6.08 -28.75
N VAL A 452 -0.43 -6.80 -28.04
CA VAL A 452 -0.71 -6.58 -26.62
C VAL A 452 -0.24 -7.79 -25.82
N HIS A 453 0.80 -7.58 -25.02
CA HIS A 453 1.27 -8.54 -24.04
C HIS A 453 0.52 -8.31 -22.74
N VAL A 454 -0.37 -9.24 -22.37
CA VAL A 454 -1.22 -9.12 -21.18
C VAL A 454 -0.55 -9.82 -20.00
N LEU A 455 -0.38 -9.10 -18.90
CA LEU A 455 0.11 -9.58 -17.62
C LEU A 455 -1.05 -9.55 -16.62
N LEU A 456 -1.44 -10.73 -16.16
CA LEU A 456 -2.61 -10.93 -15.32
C LEU A 456 -2.20 -11.09 -13.86
N CYS A 457 -2.79 -10.25 -13.02
CA CYS A 457 -2.59 -10.21 -11.59
C CYS A 457 -3.67 -11.04 -10.88
N ASP A 458 -3.25 -12.03 -10.10
CA ASP A 458 -4.11 -12.90 -9.30
C ASP A 458 -3.32 -13.45 -8.10
N GLY A 459 -3.88 -13.44 -6.89
CA GLY A 459 -3.22 -13.98 -5.70
C GLY A 459 -3.12 -15.52 -5.68
N SER A 460 -3.79 -16.21 -6.60
CA SER A 460 -3.86 -17.67 -6.66
C SER A 460 -2.59 -18.29 -7.24
N SER A 461 -2.24 -19.51 -6.82
CA SER A 461 -0.99 -20.18 -7.23
C SER A 461 -0.97 -20.67 -8.68
N SER A 462 -2.13 -20.92 -9.27
CA SER A 462 -2.28 -21.37 -10.66
C SER A 462 -3.65 -20.94 -11.19
N PRO A 463 -3.83 -19.62 -11.39
CA PRO A 463 -5.11 -19.08 -11.83
C PRO A 463 -5.38 -19.47 -13.28
N GLU A 464 -6.65 -19.64 -13.60
CA GLU A 464 -7.10 -19.72 -15.00
C GLU A 464 -7.08 -18.30 -15.60
N PRO A 465 -6.33 -18.05 -16.69
CA PRO A 465 -6.37 -16.77 -17.38
C PRO A 465 -7.78 -16.40 -17.80
N ASN A 466 -8.19 -15.16 -17.55
CA ASN A 466 -9.48 -14.70 -17.99
C ASN A 466 -9.56 -14.62 -19.53
N ALA A 467 -10.65 -15.17 -20.08
CA ALA A 467 -10.80 -15.42 -21.51
C ALA A 467 -10.90 -14.13 -22.35
N ASP A 468 -11.32 -13.02 -21.75
CA ASP A 468 -11.37 -11.72 -22.40
C ASP A 468 -9.95 -11.22 -22.71
N TYR A 469 -9.03 -11.36 -21.76
CA TYR A 469 -7.61 -11.02 -21.97
C TYR A 469 -6.90 -11.98 -22.92
N VAL A 470 -7.22 -13.28 -22.86
CA VAL A 470 -6.77 -14.25 -23.86
C VAL A 470 -7.24 -13.83 -25.26
N THR A 471 -8.45 -13.31 -25.38
CA THR A 471 -8.99 -12.73 -26.63
C THR A 471 -8.17 -11.53 -27.09
N ILE A 472 -7.87 -10.57 -26.20
CA ILE A 472 -7.06 -9.39 -26.55
C ILE A 472 -5.67 -9.81 -27.05
N ALA A 473 -4.96 -10.65 -26.30
CA ALA A 473 -3.62 -11.12 -26.67
C ALA A 473 -3.64 -11.88 -28.02
N TYR A 474 -4.64 -12.73 -28.23
CA TYR A 474 -4.78 -13.48 -29.47
C TYR A 474 -5.07 -12.58 -30.67
N LEU A 475 -6.06 -11.69 -30.58
CA LEU A 475 -6.46 -10.79 -31.67
C LEU A 475 -5.33 -9.86 -32.10
N THR A 476 -4.47 -9.48 -31.15
CA THR A 476 -3.37 -8.53 -31.38
C THR A 476 -2.04 -9.21 -31.68
N ARG A 477 -1.97 -10.56 -31.67
CA ARG A 477 -0.73 -11.34 -31.81
C ARG A 477 0.30 -11.03 -30.72
N GLY A 478 -0.16 -10.78 -29.51
CA GLY A 478 0.68 -10.60 -28.33
C GLY A 478 0.84 -11.92 -27.55
N SER A 479 0.80 -11.82 -26.23
CA SER A 479 1.03 -12.96 -25.32
C SER A 479 0.26 -12.78 -24.02
N VAL A 480 0.09 -13.86 -23.25
CA VAL A 480 -0.51 -13.83 -21.91
C VAL A 480 0.55 -14.26 -20.91
N HIS A 481 0.67 -13.52 -19.82
CA HIS A 481 1.65 -13.72 -18.77
C HIS A 481 0.91 -13.80 -17.43
N LEU A 482 1.12 -14.89 -16.71
CA LEU A 482 0.77 -15.02 -15.31
C LEU A 482 1.99 -14.68 -14.46
N LEU A 483 1.75 -14.53 -13.15
CA LEU A 483 2.82 -14.24 -12.19
C LEU A 483 3.94 -15.29 -12.23
N SER A 484 3.61 -16.55 -12.54
CA SER A 484 4.53 -17.70 -12.59
C SER A 484 4.77 -18.31 -13.98
N GLU A 485 3.94 -18.04 -14.98
CA GLU A 485 3.96 -18.74 -16.28
C GLU A 485 3.77 -17.74 -17.44
N ASP A 486 4.40 -18.00 -18.58
CA ASP A 486 4.30 -17.15 -19.78
C ASP A 486 3.78 -17.97 -20.97
N PHE A 487 2.84 -17.41 -21.72
CA PHE A 487 2.19 -18.05 -22.87
C PHE A 487 2.26 -17.17 -24.10
N GLN A 488 3.07 -17.57 -25.08
CA GLN A 488 3.09 -16.95 -26.40
C GLN A 488 1.84 -17.35 -27.20
N MET A 489 1.20 -16.40 -27.87
CA MET A 489 0.09 -16.73 -28.77
C MET A 489 0.66 -17.29 -30.07
N GLY A 490 0.76 -18.62 -30.14
CA GLY A 490 1.08 -19.32 -31.38
C GLY A 490 -0.09 -19.29 -32.35
N MET A 491 0.18 -18.97 -33.62
CA MET A 491 -0.76 -19.26 -34.71
C MET A 491 -0.70 -20.77 -34.99
N HIS A 492 -1.44 -21.59 -34.24
CA HIS A 492 -1.55 -23.02 -34.54
C HIS A 492 -2.94 -23.39 -35.08
N SER A 493 -2.93 -23.90 -36.33
CA SER A 493 -3.94 -24.75 -36.93
C SER A 493 -4.08 -26.02 -36.06
N ASP A 494 -5.28 -26.57 -35.82
CA ASP A 494 -5.93 -27.45 -36.80
C ASP A 494 -7.48 -27.49 -36.67
N SER A 495 -8.09 -26.48 -36.04
CA SER A 495 -9.54 -26.25 -36.16
C SER A 495 -9.98 -24.78 -36.05
N GLY A 496 -9.05 -23.86 -35.77
CA GLY A 496 -9.32 -22.43 -35.58
C GLY A 496 -10.28 -22.09 -34.42
N ARG A 497 -10.72 -23.10 -33.65
CA ARG A 497 -11.79 -22.97 -32.65
C ARG A 497 -11.41 -23.44 -31.26
N LEU A 498 -10.22 -24.00 -31.06
CA LEU A 498 -9.73 -24.42 -29.74
C LEU A 498 -8.33 -23.86 -29.50
N LEU A 499 -8.11 -23.31 -28.31
CA LEU A 499 -6.82 -22.79 -27.84
C LEU A 499 -6.51 -23.42 -26.49
N ARG A 500 -5.27 -23.86 -26.30
CA ARG A 500 -4.80 -24.41 -25.03
C ARG A 500 -3.67 -23.56 -24.48
N LEU A 501 -3.83 -23.09 -23.24
CA LEU A 501 -2.82 -22.36 -22.48
C LEU A 501 -2.49 -23.16 -21.22
N GLY A 502 -1.37 -23.89 -21.26
CA GLY A 502 -1.01 -24.83 -20.19
C GLY A 502 -2.05 -25.95 -20.05
N LYS A 503 -2.72 -25.99 -18.90
CA LYS A 503 -3.81 -26.94 -18.59
C LYS A 503 -5.21 -26.41 -18.95
N TRP A 504 -5.32 -25.17 -19.41
CA TRP A 504 -6.59 -24.52 -19.67
C TRP A 504 -6.98 -24.60 -21.14
N GLU A 505 -8.25 -24.87 -21.41
CA GLU A 505 -8.79 -24.99 -22.76
C GLU A 505 -9.85 -23.92 -23.01
N TYR A 506 -9.77 -23.29 -24.18
CA TYR A 506 -10.66 -22.23 -24.62
C TYR A 506 -11.28 -22.61 -25.96
N GLN A 507 -12.53 -22.20 -26.16
CA GLN A 507 -13.26 -22.32 -27.41
C GLN A 507 -13.51 -20.95 -28.04
N TYR A 508 -13.29 -20.82 -29.34
CA TYR A 508 -13.57 -19.58 -30.07
C TYR A 508 -15.06 -19.51 -30.44
N VAL A 509 -15.77 -18.53 -29.88
CA VAL A 509 -17.20 -18.32 -30.06
C VAL A 509 -17.48 -16.83 -30.29
N LYS A 510 -18.08 -16.50 -31.45
CA LYS A 510 -18.48 -15.11 -31.80
C LYS A 510 -17.34 -14.10 -31.64
N ASP A 511 -16.22 -14.38 -32.29
CA ASP A 511 -15.02 -13.55 -32.34
C ASP A 511 -14.26 -13.39 -31.01
N ARG A 512 -14.49 -14.30 -30.04
CA ARG A 512 -13.84 -14.28 -28.73
C ARG A 512 -13.52 -15.68 -28.23
N TRP A 513 -12.48 -15.81 -27.42
CA TRP A 513 -12.24 -16.99 -26.62
C TRP A 513 -13.19 -17.03 -25.43
N LYS A 514 -13.73 -18.22 -25.17
CA LYS A 514 -14.49 -18.54 -23.96
C LYS A 514 -13.88 -19.77 -23.32
N ARG A 515 -14.01 -19.89 -22.00
CA ARG A 515 -13.65 -21.12 -21.29
C ARG A 515 -14.44 -22.29 -21.87
N LYS A 516 -13.76 -23.41 -22.07
CA LYS A 516 -14.40 -24.65 -22.47
C LYS A 516 -14.86 -25.35 -21.19
N GLU A 517 -16.17 -25.48 -21.03
CA GLU A 517 -16.81 -26.16 -19.90
C GLU A 517 -16.40 -27.63 -19.78
#